data_AF-A0A431IB97-F1
#
_entry.id   AF-A0A431IB97-F1
#
_cell.length_a   1.000
_cell.length_b   1.000
_cell.length_c   1.000
_cell.angle_alpha   90.00
_cell.angle_beta   90.00
_cell.angle_gamma   90.00
#
_symmetry.space_group_name_H-M   'P 1'
#
loop_
_entity.id
_entity.type
_entity.pdbx_description
1 polymer ?
#
loop_
_entity_poly.entity_id
_entity_poly.type
_entity_poly.pdbx_seq_one_letter_code
_entity_poly.pdbx_strand_id
1 'polypeptide(L)' 'MSLGEQLGRLLIHEQVSEDEAKMRISICEGCDLFKQDTRQCSICDCYMDSKVKAKRHFELTEFKVVDTHCPKNKW' A
#
# COMPACT_ATOMS: atom_id res chain seq x y z
N MET A 1 -2.40 19.78 -10.69
CA MET A 1 -2.64 18.37 -10.31
C MET A 1 -2.94 17.60 -11.58
N SER A 2 -2.24 16.48 -11.81
CA SER A 2 -2.45 15.63 -12.97
C SER A 2 -3.70 14.75 -12.80
N LEU A 3 -4.24 14.25 -13.92
CA LEU A 3 -5.35 13.28 -13.91
C LEU A 3 -4.99 12.02 -13.09
N GLY A 4 -3.74 11.58 -13.15
CA GLY A 4 -3.26 10.43 -12.37
C GLY A 4 -3.34 10.63 -10.86
N GLU A 5 -3.06 11.84 -10.37
CA GLU A 5 -3.20 12.19 -8.95
C GLU A 5 -4.66 12.19 -8.50
N GLN A 6 -5.57 12.66 -9.36
CA GLN A 6 -7.01 12.69 -9.07
C GLN A 6 -7.58 11.27 -9.03
N LEU A 7 -7.21 10.41 -9.99
CA LEU A 7 -7.61 9.01 -10.02
C LEU A 7 -7.05 8.23 -8.83
N GLY A 8 -5.80 8.49 -8.42
CA GLY A 8 -5.20 7.85 -7.25
C GLY A 8 -5.96 8.12 -5.95
N ARG A 9 -6.54 9.31 -5.78
CA ARG A 9 -7.41 9.63 -4.62
C ARG A 9 -8.75 8.91 -4.64
N LEU A 10 -9.25 8.50 -5.81
CA LEU A 10 -10.48 7.72 -5.91
C LEU A 10 -10.25 6.25 -5.54
N LEU A 11 -9.02 5.74 -5.71
CA LEU A 11 -8.67 4.35 -5.43
C LEU A 11 -8.36 4.10 -3.95
N ILE A 12 -7.88 5.09 -3.21
CA ILE A 12 -7.66 4.99 -1.76
C ILE A 12 -8.88 5.52 -1.03
N HIS A 13 -9.62 4.64 -0.37
CA HIS A 13 -10.86 5.01 0.30
C HIS A 13 -10.62 5.53 1.72
N GLU A 14 -9.63 4.96 2.43
CA GLU A 14 -9.29 5.34 3.80
C GLU A 14 -7.77 5.21 4.01
N GLN A 15 -7.19 6.15 4.74
CA GLN A 15 -5.78 6.11 5.14
C GLN A 15 -5.65 5.74 6.61
N VAL A 16 -4.53 5.10 6.96
CA VAL A 16 -4.15 4.86 8.36
C VAL A 16 -3.48 6.09 8.97
N SER A 17 -3.24 6.05 10.28
CA SER A 17 -2.43 7.09 10.94
C SER A 17 -0.99 7.08 10.45
N GLU A 18 -0.28 8.19 10.63
CA GLU A 18 1.15 8.25 10.27
C GLU A 18 1.99 7.23 11.05
N ASP A 19 1.66 7.01 12.32
CA ASP A 19 2.38 6.06 13.17
C ASP A 19 2.17 4.61 12.71
N GLU A 20 0.95 4.28 12.30
CA GLU A 20 0.66 2.97 11.72
C GLU A 20 1.37 2.78 10.37
N ALA A 21 1.37 3.81 9.51
CA ALA A 21 2.12 3.77 8.26
C ALA A 21 3.63 3.59 8.49
N LYS A 22 4.21 4.27 9.49
CA LYS A 22 5.63 4.14 9.90
C LYS A 22 5.95 2.73 10.41
N MET A 23 5.07 2.15 11.21
CA MET A 23 5.21 0.76 11.66
C MET A 23 5.14 -0.23 10.48
N ARG A 24 4.19 -0.06 9.57
CA ARG A 24 4.03 -0.95 8.40
C ARG A 24 5.23 -0.89 7.46
N ILE A 25 5.77 0.31 7.20
CA ILE A 25 6.94 0.45 6.31
C ILE A 25 8.21 -0.12 6.97
N SER A 26 8.40 0.03 8.27
CA SER A 26 9.57 -0.55 8.95
C SER A 26 9.57 -2.08 8.91
N ILE A 27 8.39 -2.72 9.00
CA ILE A 27 8.23 -4.16 8.78
C ILE A 27 8.62 -4.55 7.34
N CYS A 28 8.27 -3.72 6.36
CA CYS A 28 8.58 -3.99 4.96
C CYS A 28 10.07 -3.80 4.66
N GLU A 29 10.71 -2.75 5.17
CA GLU A 29 12.13 -2.48 4.97
C GLU A 29 13.04 -3.57 5.56
N GLY A 30 12.57 -4.27 6.60
CA GLY A 30 13.22 -5.47 7.14
C GLY A 30 12.84 -6.80 6.47
N CYS A 31 11.99 -6.78 5.42
CA CYS A 31 11.51 -7.97 4.74
C CYS A 31 12.46 -8.42 3.62
N ASP A 32 12.65 -9.73 3.49
CA ASP A 32 13.42 -10.40 2.43
C ASP A 32 12.92 -10.10 1.01
N LEU A 33 11.66 -9.66 0.90
CA LEU A 33 10.97 -9.42 -0.36
C LEU A 33 10.85 -7.94 -0.71
N PHE A 34 11.49 -7.06 0.06
CA PHE A 34 11.49 -5.64 -0.22
C PHE A 34 12.65 -5.27 -1.13
N LYS A 35 12.32 -4.80 -2.34
CA LYS A 35 13.28 -4.32 -3.33
C LYS A 35 13.71 -2.91 -2.92
N GLN A 36 14.85 -2.79 -2.26
CA GLN A 36 15.35 -1.52 -1.72
C GLN A 36 15.45 -0.42 -2.80
N ASP A 37 15.97 -0.76 -3.98
CA ASP A 37 16.20 0.20 -5.07
C ASP A 37 14.92 0.86 -5.59
N THR A 38 13.80 0.12 -5.61
CA THR A 38 12.52 0.62 -6.14
C THR A 38 11.47 0.87 -5.05
N ARG A 39 11.77 0.50 -3.80
CA ARG A 39 10.86 0.52 -2.64
C ARG A 39 9.54 -0.23 -2.90
N GLN A 40 9.63 -1.33 -3.66
CA GLN A 40 8.50 -2.20 -3.99
C GLN A 40 8.59 -3.55 -3.29
N CYS A 41 7.47 -4.25 -3.16
CA CYS A 41 7.43 -5.63 -2.69
C CYS A 41 7.49 -6.62 -3.87
N SER A 42 8.37 -7.62 -3.82
CA SER A 42 8.50 -8.66 -4.85
C SER A 42 7.29 -9.59 -5.02
N ILE A 43 6.34 -9.62 -4.08
CA ILE A 43 5.12 -10.45 -4.19
C ILE A 43 3.98 -9.71 -4.88
N CYS A 44 3.71 -8.47 -4.46
CA CYS A 44 2.56 -7.72 -4.94
C CYS A 44 2.93 -6.57 -5.88
N ASP A 45 4.22 -6.34 -6.12
CA ASP A 45 4.82 -5.28 -6.93
C ASP A 45 4.33 -3.85 -6.63
N CYS A 46 3.64 -3.66 -5.50
CA CYS A 46 3.17 -2.38 -5.04
C CYS A 46 4.33 -1.51 -4.53
N TYR A 47 4.25 -0.20 -4.81
CA TYR A 47 5.07 0.82 -4.16
C TYR A 47 4.69 0.94 -2.68
N MET A 48 5.58 0.49 -1.80
CA MET A 48 5.23 0.31 -0.40
C MET A 48 4.98 1.64 0.31
N ASP A 49 5.64 2.72 -0.08
CA ASP A 49 5.41 4.05 0.47
C ASP A 49 3.97 4.57 0.28
N SER A 50 3.27 4.05 -0.74
CA SER A 50 1.86 4.31 -0.97
C SER A 50 0.98 3.27 -0.27
N LYS A 51 1.30 1.98 -0.46
CA LYS A 51 0.48 0.87 0.05
C LYS A 51 0.33 0.89 1.58
N VAL A 52 1.40 1.16 2.33
CA VAL A 52 1.37 1.15 3.79
C VAL A 52 0.46 2.22 4.39
N LYS A 53 0.22 3.32 3.67
CA LYS A 53 -0.66 4.43 4.09
C LYS A 53 -2.13 4.13 3.87
N ALA A 54 -2.46 3.21 2.97
CA ALA A 54 -3.85 2.85 2.69
C ALA A 54 -4.37 1.88 3.77
N LYS A 55 -5.51 2.21 4.38
CA LYS A 55 -6.28 1.29 5.21
C LYS A 55 -7.20 0.44 4.36
N ARG A 56 -7.89 1.08 3.41
CA ARG A 56 -8.80 0.42 2.47
C ARG A 56 -8.59 0.98 1.07
N HIS A 57 -8.67 0.12 0.05
CA HIS A 57 -8.57 0.51 -1.35
C HIS A 57 -9.71 -0.11 -2.17
N PHE A 58 -9.98 0.48 -3.33
CA PHE A 58 -10.94 -0.06 -4.27
C PHE A 58 -10.26 -1.11 -5.16
N GLU A 59 -10.70 -2.35 -5.03
CA GLU A 59 -10.27 -3.46 -5.88
C GLU A 59 -11.05 -3.40 -7.19
N LEU A 60 -10.35 -3.11 -8.30
CA LEU A 60 -10.97 -2.92 -9.60
C LEU A 60 -11.46 -4.23 -10.22
N THR A 61 -10.85 -5.36 -9.85
CA THR A 61 -11.24 -6.68 -10.39
C THR A 61 -12.60 -7.13 -9.86
N GLU A 62 -12.91 -6.80 -8.61
CA GLU A 62 -14.14 -7.21 -7.91
C GLU A 62 -15.11 -6.05 -7.65
N PHE A 63 -14.76 -4.83 -8.07
CA PHE A 63 -15.53 -3.60 -7.87
C PHE A 63 -15.98 -3.39 -6.41
N LYS A 64 -15.09 -3.64 -5.45
CA LYS A 64 -15.40 -3.53 -4.02
C LYS A 64 -14.28 -2.86 -3.24
N VAL A 65 -14.63 -2.27 -2.10
CA VAL A 65 -13.65 -1.73 -1.15
C VAL A 65 -13.13 -2.85 -0.27
N VAL A 66 -11.82 -3.06 -0.26
CA VAL A 66 -11.13 -4.10 0.51
C VAL A 66 -10.11 -3.51 1.46
N ASP A 67 -9.80 -4.26 2.52
CA ASP A 67 -8.77 -3.87 3.48
C ASP A 67 -7.38 -4.13 2.90
N THR A 68 -6.52 -3.13 2.98
CA THR A 68 -5.15 -3.22 2.51
C THR A 68 -4.32 -4.00 3.52
N HIS A 69 -3.67 -5.07 3.07
CA HIS A 69 -2.88 -5.96 3.92
C HIS A 69 -1.57 -6.39 3.24
N CYS A 70 -0.64 -6.91 4.04
CA CYS A 70 0.51 -7.64 3.54
C CYS A 70 0.07 -9.02 3.01
N PRO A 71 0.48 -9.47 1.80
CA PRO A 71 0.17 -10.83 1.33
C PRO A 71 0.71 -11.95 2.23
N LYS A 72 1.73 -11.66 3.05
CA LYS A 72 2.27 -12.58 4.08
C LYS A 72 1.67 -12.34 5.47
N ASN A 73 0.65 -11.50 5.59
CA ASN A 73 -0.01 -11.10 6.85
C ASN A 73 0.97 -10.62 7.94
N LYS A 74 2.07 -9.95 7.55
CA LYS A 74 3.03 -9.36 8.50
C LYS A 74 2.51 -8.05 9.12
N TRP A 75 1.49 -7.45 8.51
CA TRP A 75 0.73 -6.30 8.96
C TRP A 75 -0.59 -6.26 8.19
#